data_AF-A0A963AVN3-F1
#
_entry.id   AF-A0A963AVN3-F1
#
_cell.length_a   1.000
_cell.length_b   1.000
_cell.length_c   1.000
_cell.angle_alpha   90.00
_cell.angle_beta   90.00
_cell.angle_gamma   90.00
#
_symmetry.space_group_name_H-M   'P 1'
#
loop_
_entity.id
_entity.type
_entity.pdbx_description
1 polymer ?
#
loop_
_entity_poly.entity_id
_entity_poly.type
_entity_poly.pdbx_seq_one_letter_code
_entity_poly.pdbx_strand_id
1 'polypeptide(L)' 'MAHTSTVLSQLLRLVSRHDFESLAREHHCGQRLRKISRWDQFVSLLMA' A
#
# COMPACT_ATOMS: atom_id res chain seq x y z
N MET A 1 -5.79 1.76 20.94
CA MET A 1 -5.13 2.34 19.76
C MET A 1 -3.66 1.99 19.85
N ALA A 2 -3.20 0.98 19.12
CA ALA A 2 -1.79 0.64 19.03
C ALA A 2 -1.14 1.68 18.12
N HIS A 3 -0.41 2.64 18.70
CA HIS A 3 0.45 3.53 17.93
C HIS A 3 1.41 2.64 17.14
N THR A 4 1.31 2.65 15.81
CA THR A 4 2.03 1.78 14.88
C THR A 4 3.53 1.77 15.22
N SER A 5 3.99 0.68 15.84
CA SER A 5 5.28 0.64 16.57
C SER A 5 6.37 -0.13 15.82
N THR A 6 6.04 -0.70 14.66
CA THR A 6 7.04 -1.40 13.85
C THR A 6 7.83 -0.40 13.02
N VAL A 7 9.14 -0.62 12.87
CA VAL A 7 9.99 0.17 11.97
C VAL A 7 9.39 0.24 10.57
N LEU A 8 8.84 -0.88 10.08
CA LEU A 8 8.09 -0.94 8.83
C LEU A 8 6.97 0.09 8.77
N SER A 9 6.13 0.16 9.81
CA SER A 9 5.01 1.09 9.83
C SER A 9 5.45 2.56 9.90
N GLN A 10 6.60 2.84 10.50
CA GLN A 10 7.21 4.16 10.50
C GLN A 10 7.73 4.52 9.11
N LEU A 11 8.36 3.58 8.41
CA LEU A 11 8.82 3.78 7.02
C LEU A 11 7.64 3.98 6.06
N LEU A 12 6.56 3.22 6.22
CA LEU A 12 5.35 3.36 5.39
C LEU A 12 4.66 4.73 5.55
N ARG A 13 4.90 5.47 6.65
CA ARG A 13 4.38 6.85 6.82
C ARG A 13 5.05 7.86 5.89
N LEU A 14 6.23 7.54 5.36
CA LEU A 14 6.89 8.37 4.33
C LEU A 14 6.15 8.30 2.99
N VAL A 15 5.26 7.32 2.82
CA VAL A 15 4.45 7.12 1.62
C VAL A 15 2.98 7.38 1.96
N SER A 16 2.40 8.42 1.37
CA SER A 16 0.96 8.69 1.49
C SER A 16 0.17 7.56 0.81
N ARG A 17 -0.54 6.75 1.61
CA ARG A 17 -1.40 5.68 1.10
C ARG A 17 -2.46 6.21 0.13
N HIS A 18 -3.02 7.38 0.41
CA HIS A 18 -4.07 7.98 -0.43
C HIS A 18 -3.54 8.33 -1.82
N ASP A 19 -2.39 9.01 -1.88
CA ASP A 19 -1.77 9.41 -3.14
C ASP A 19 -1.30 8.19 -3.92
N PHE A 20 -0.74 7.20 -3.22
CA PHE A 20 -0.40 5.91 -3.81
C PHE A 20 -1.63 5.23 -4.43
N GLU A 21 -2.75 5.12 -3.71
CA GLU A 21 -3.97 4.50 -4.24
C GLU A 21 -4.57 5.31 -5.39
N SER A 22 -4.42 6.65 -5.39
CA SER A 22 -4.83 7.51 -6.51
C SER A 22 -4.02 7.19 -7.77
N LEU A 23 -2.69 7.25 -7.68
CA LEU A 23 -1.78 6.93 -8.78
C LEU A 23 -1.94 5.47 -9.24
N ALA A 24 -2.13 4.55 -8.30
CA ALA A 24 -2.34 3.15 -8.59
C ALA A 24 -3.62 2.91 -9.40
N ARG A 25 -4.68 3.71 -9.20
CA ARG A 25 -5.90 3.67 -10.02
C ARG A 25 -5.68 4.27 -11.40
N GLU A 26 -4.98 5.40 -11.47
CA GLU A 26 -4.66 6.09 -12.73
C GLU A 26 -3.84 5.19 -13.67
N HIS A 27 -2.84 4.51 -13.13
CA HIS A 27 -1.95 3.62 -13.89
C HIS A 27 -2.36 2.15 -13.84
N HIS A 28 -3.53 1.81 -13.29
CA HIS A 28 -3.99 0.42 -13.26
C HIS A 28 -4.38 -0.04 -14.67
N CYS A 29 -3.56 -0.93 -15.24
CA CYS A 29 -3.89 -1.66 -16.46
C CYS A 29 -4.24 -3.12 -16.13
N GLY A 30 -5.29 -3.64 -16.76
CA GLY A 30 -5.69 -5.05 -16.66
C GLY A 30 -6.91 -5.30 -15.78
N GLN A 31 -7.00 -6.51 -15.20
CA GLN A 31 -8.18 -6.93 -14.43
C GLN A 31 -8.18 -6.34 -13.02
N ARG A 32 -9.38 -5.99 -12.55
CA ARG A 32 -9.61 -5.52 -11.19
C ARG A 32 -9.19 -6.56 -10.16
N LEU A 33 -8.48 -6.09 -9.13
CA LEU A 33 -8.13 -6.89 -7.97
C LEU A 33 -9.38 -7.12 -7.10
N ARG A 34 -9.69 -8.38 -6.80
CA ARG A 34 -10.94 -8.75 -6.10
C ARG A 34 -10.84 -8.75 -4.58
N LYS A 35 -9.65 -8.99 -4.03
CA LYS A 35 -9.45 -9.23 -2.58
C LYS A 35 -8.32 -8.41 -1.95
N ILE A 36 -7.48 -7.78 -2.76
CA ILE A 36 -6.26 -7.11 -2.31
C ILE A 36 -6.13 -5.78 -3.05
N SER A 37 -5.79 -4.70 -2.34
CA SER A 37 -5.48 -3.44 -3.01
C SER A 37 -4.06 -3.45 -3.58
N ARG A 38 -3.74 -2.50 -4.46
CA ARG A 38 -2.35 -2.27 -4.90
C ARG A 38 -1.44 -1.90 -3.74
N TRP A 39 -1.97 -1.20 -2.74
CA TRP A 39 -1.24 -0.88 -1.51
C TRP A 39 -0.89 -2.13 -0.72
N ASP A 40 -1.85 -3.04 -0.54
CA ASP A 40 -1.62 -4.30 0.17
C ASP A 40 -0.59 -5.17 -0.56
N GLN A 41 -0.65 -5.24 -1.91
CA GLN A 41 0.37 -5.91 -2.73
C GLN A 41 1.77 -5.31 -2.49
N PHE A 42 1.87 -3.98 -2.48
CA PHE A 42 3.13 -3.27 -2.23
C PHE A 42 3.71 -3.62 -0.85
N VAL A 43 2.88 -3.59 0.19
CA VAL A 43 3.30 -3.98 1.54
C VAL A 43 3.69 -5.45 1.62
N SER A 44 2.96 -6.36 0.94
CA SER A 44 3.32 -7.77 0.87
C SER A 44 4.67 -8.00 0.17
N LEU A 45 4.96 -7.27 -0.91
CA LEU A 45 6.26 -7.34 -1.60
C LEU A 45 7.41 -6.82 -0.71
N LEU A 46 7.14 -5.86 0.16
CA LEU A 46 8.14 -5.34 1.10
C LEU A 46 8.45 -6.34 2.24
N MET A 47 7.55 -7.30 2.49
CA MET A 47 7.68 -8.34 3.52
C MET A 47 8.13 -9.70 2.97
N ALA A 48 8.22 -9.84 1.64
CA ALA A 48 8.63 -11.08 0.96
C ALA A 48 10.16 -11.21 0.95
#